data_AF-A0AAN6KRL2-F1
#
_entry.id   AF-A0AAN6KRL2-F1
#
_cell.length_a   1.000
_cell.length_b   1.000
_cell.length_c   1.000
_cell.angle_alpha   90.00
_cell.angle_beta   90.00
_cell.angle_gamma   90.00
#
_symmetry.space_group_name_H-M   'P 1'
#
loop_
_entity.id
_entity.type
_entity.pdbx_description
1 polymer ?
#
loop_
_entity_poly.entity_id
_entity_poly.type
_entity_poly.pdbx_seq_one_letter_code
_entity_poly.pdbx_strand_id
1 'polypeptide(L)'
;MANDPSEAAKIVETSGNFRDYLIPLDHPRLHPSDRDARTHSQGVLGNEQIFLVPVARGWLKNYEEPYKGLTTDGNVVPDLWHYDDSAKGPTAAMVEAAEALIKAATAKESTAFRFPIDAREWRAWSNPEVIVVDAGLRLEDMTETLREAVHTLLKASLSPEGYQKVRTAMLMNAFLGDLTHLTNVMNANSYHFCLFGSPSPSTPWGFNLFGHHLCLNLFTLKSELLAGPFFIGAEPNLIDEGPNAGLQVLNKEEELGLAFMKSFSPPQRAQATIRGDINDITGATMPADRWNPADLRGLGGAHQDNRIIPFEGLPGSDMTPSQRTALLHLISVFNELLPAGPKALFMRRVDWPRERHVAVLFPGAQPGCDGRV
;
A
#
# COMPACT_ATOMS: atom_id res chain seq x y z
N MET A 1 -9.07 13.67 0.54
CA MET A 1 -9.79 13.89 -0.73
C MET A 1 -10.59 12.68 -1.19
N ALA A 2 -11.29 12.00 -0.29
CA ALA A 2 -12.13 10.88 -0.68
C ALA A 2 -13.27 11.43 -1.56
N ASN A 3 -13.22 11.24 -2.87
CA ASN A 3 -14.29 11.62 -3.79
C ASN A 3 -15.44 10.63 -3.64
N ASP A 4 -16.66 11.14 -3.50
CA ASP A 4 -17.83 10.30 -3.72
C ASP A 4 -17.68 9.69 -5.13
N PRO A 5 -17.65 8.36 -5.28
CA PRO A 5 -17.54 7.73 -6.59
C PRO A 5 -18.60 8.25 -7.58
N SER A 6 -19.76 8.69 -7.10
CA SER A 6 -20.80 9.29 -7.93
C SER A 6 -20.45 10.68 -8.50
N GLU A 7 -19.56 11.43 -7.85
CA GLU A 7 -19.08 12.74 -8.31
C GLU A 7 -17.92 12.61 -9.31
N ALA A 8 -17.14 11.53 -9.25
CA ALA A 8 -16.04 11.27 -10.18
C ALA A 8 -16.52 11.12 -11.65
N ALA A 9 -17.75 10.65 -11.86
CA ALA A 9 -18.38 10.56 -13.18
C ALA A 9 -18.63 11.92 -13.87
N LYS A 10 -18.39 13.05 -13.18
CA LYS A 10 -18.60 14.41 -13.71
C LYS A 10 -17.33 15.06 -14.27
N ILE A 11 -16.16 14.46 -14.05
CA ILE A 11 -14.90 15.00 -14.54
C ILE A 11 -14.68 14.51 -15.97
N VAL A 12 -14.57 15.44 -16.92
CA VAL A 12 -14.32 15.15 -18.34
C VAL A 12 -12.88 15.53 -18.66
N GLU A 13 -12.12 14.57 -19.19
CA GLU A 13 -10.80 14.84 -19.75
C GLU A 13 -10.92 15.73 -20.99
N THR A 14 -10.19 16.84 -21.02
CA THR A 14 -10.25 17.82 -22.13
C THR A 14 -8.91 18.10 -22.77
N SER A 15 -7.80 17.90 -22.05
CA SER A 15 -6.46 18.30 -22.44
C SER A 15 -5.44 17.16 -22.47
N GLY A 16 -5.81 15.96 -21.99
CA GLY A 16 -4.86 14.86 -21.80
C GLY A 16 -3.93 15.07 -20.60
N ASN A 17 -4.29 15.97 -19.67
CA ASN A 17 -3.48 16.32 -18.51
C ASN A 17 -4.23 15.93 -17.22
N PHE A 18 -3.49 15.40 -16.24
CA PHE A 18 -4.07 15.02 -14.94
C PHE A 18 -4.76 16.20 -14.23
N ARG A 19 -4.39 17.45 -14.55
CA ARG A 19 -5.01 18.66 -13.99
C ARG A 19 -6.50 18.77 -14.30
N ASP A 20 -6.99 18.13 -15.37
CA ASP A 20 -8.41 18.06 -15.67
C ASP A 20 -9.20 17.33 -14.57
N TYR A 21 -8.53 16.47 -13.79
CA TYR A 21 -9.12 15.67 -12.70
C TYR A 21 -8.95 16.29 -11.31
N LEU A 22 -8.24 17.41 -11.19
CA LEU A 22 -8.09 18.08 -9.92
C LEU A 22 -9.39 18.78 -9.52
N ILE A 23 -9.72 18.67 -8.23
CA ILE A 23 -10.82 19.45 -7.66
C ILE A 23 -10.45 20.94 -7.78
N PRO A 24 -11.37 21.82 -8.22
CA PRO A 24 -11.14 23.26 -8.28
C PRO A 24 -10.62 23.80 -6.93
N LEU A 25 -9.63 24.69 -6.98
CA LEU A 25 -8.96 25.20 -5.78
C LEU A 25 -9.88 26.01 -4.86
N ASP A 26 -11.00 26.52 -5.37
CA ASP A 26 -12.05 27.22 -4.60
C ASP A 26 -13.09 26.28 -3.97
N HIS A 27 -12.95 24.96 -4.18
CA HIS A 27 -13.88 23.98 -3.67
C HIS A 27 -13.81 23.90 -2.14
N PRO A 28 -14.96 23.91 -1.41
CA PRO A 28 -14.98 23.91 0.06
C PRO A 28 -14.23 22.74 0.74
N ARG A 29 -14.07 21.61 0.04
CA ARG A 29 -13.28 20.45 0.54
C ARG A 29 -11.78 20.73 0.70
N LEU A 30 -11.24 21.73 -0.01
CA LEU A 30 -9.84 22.14 0.09
C LEU A 30 -9.63 23.31 1.07
N HIS A 31 -10.71 23.90 1.59
CA HIS A 31 -10.66 25.04 2.50
C HIS A 31 -11.22 24.64 3.88
N PRO A 32 -10.36 24.51 4.91
CA PRO A 32 -9.39 25.54 5.21
C PRO A 32 -7.95 25.01 5.34
N SER A 33 -7.03 25.68 4.66
CA SER A 33 -5.59 25.37 4.57
C SER A 33 -4.82 25.59 5.88
N ASP A 34 -5.50 25.96 6.96
CA ASP A 34 -4.95 26.20 8.30
C ASP A 34 -4.96 24.95 9.20
N ARG A 35 -5.51 23.84 8.73
CA ARG A 35 -5.63 22.60 9.52
C ARG A 35 -4.37 21.74 9.40
N ASP A 36 -3.87 21.31 10.55
CA ASP A 36 -2.97 20.16 10.61
C ASP A 36 -3.69 18.85 10.26
N ALA A 37 -2.92 17.78 10.02
CA ALA A 37 -3.46 16.47 9.64
C ALA A 37 -4.49 15.91 10.65
N ARG A 38 -4.32 16.16 11.95
CA ARG A 38 -5.22 15.66 13.00
C ARG A 38 -6.56 16.42 13.01
N THR A 39 -6.51 17.74 12.92
CA THR A 39 -7.68 18.62 12.83
C THR A 39 -8.44 18.37 11.53
N HIS A 40 -7.72 18.14 10.42
CA HIS A 40 -8.32 17.70 9.16
C HIS A 40 -9.09 16.39 9.33
N SER A 41 -8.44 15.39 9.92
CA SER A 41 -9.03 14.06 10.13
C SER A 41 -10.25 14.10 11.04
N GLN A 42 -10.21 14.85 12.14
CA GLN A 42 -11.36 15.07 13.02
C GLN A 42 -12.52 15.74 12.28
N GLY A 43 -12.23 16.76 11.47
CA GLY A 43 -13.24 17.44 10.67
C GLY A 43 -13.90 16.53 9.63
N VAL A 44 -13.13 15.64 8.99
CA VAL A 44 -13.65 14.65 8.05
C VAL A 44 -14.51 13.61 8.77
N LEU A 45 -13.97 13.00 9.83
CA LEU A 45 -14.65 11.94 10.58
C LEU A 45 -15.90 12.43 11.35
N GLY A 46 -15.98 13.72 11.63
CA GLY A 46 -17.16 14.36 12.24
C GLY A 46 -18.28 14.72 11.26
N ASN A 47 -18.09 14.55 9.95
CA ASN A 47 -19.08 14.90 8.93
C ASN A 47 -19.69 13.65 8.29
N GLU A 48 -20.87 13.24 8.76
CA GLU A 48 -21.63 12.08 8.28
C GLU A 48 -21.98 12.11 6.79
N GLN A 49 -21.85 13.25 6.11
CA GLN A 49 -22.06 13.36 4.65
C GLN A 49 -20.87 12.86 3.84
N ILE A 50 -19.69 12.69 4.44
CA ILE A 50 -18.50 12.22 3.74
C ILE A 50 -18.53 10.69 3.70
N PHE A 51 -18.47 10.09 2.51
CA PHE A 51 -18.60 8.64 2.33
C PHE A 51 -17.56 7.82 3.12
N LEU A 52 -16.38 8.39 3.40
CA LEU A 52 -15.34 7.73 4.17
C LEU A 52 -15.77 7.46 5.62
N VAL A 53 -16.71 8.23 6.19
CA VAL A 53 -17.14 8.07 7.60
C VAL A 53 -17.75 6.70 7.90
N PRO A 54 -18.77 6.20 7.16
CA PRO A 54 -19.25 4.84 7.36
C PRO A 54 -18.18 3.77 7.08
N VAL A 55 -17.26 4.01 6.15
CA VAL A 55 -16.13 3.10 5.87
C VAL A 55 -15.18 3.02 7.06
N ALA A 56 -14.76 4.16 7.60
CA ALA A 56 -13.87 4.26 8.76
C ALA A 56 -14.49 3.61 10.00
N ARG A 57 -15.82 3.73 10.20
CA ARG A 57 -16.52 2.99 11.27
C ARG A 57 -16.44 1.48 11.08
N GLY A 58 -16.59 0.98 9.85
CA GLY A 58 -16.40 -0.42 9.51
C GLY A 58 -14.96 -0.89 9.76
N TRP A 59 -13.97 -0.08 9.36
CA TRP A 59 -12.56 -0.33 9.62
C TRP A 59 -12.24 -0.41 11.11
N LEU A 60 -12.72 0.53 11.93
CA LEU A 60 -12.52 0.51 13.38
C LEU A 60 -13.14 -0.75 14.02
N LYS A 61 -14.31 -1.19 13.54
CA LYS A 61 -14.88 -2.46 14.00
C LYS A 61 -13.96 -3.64 13.67
N ASN A 62 -13.46 -3.71 12.44
CA ASN A 62 -12.53 -4.78 12.03
C ASN A 62 -11.20 -4.69 12.80
N TYR A 63 -10.74 -3.49 13.13
CA TYR A 63 -9.52 -3.26 13.91
C TYR A 63 -9.61 -3.78 15.35
N GLU A 64 -10.81 -3.86 15.92
CA GLU A 64 -11.04 -4.47 17.23
C GLU A 64 -11.15 -6.00 17.19
N GLU A 65 -11.45 -6.59 16.02
CA GLU A 65 -11.53 -8.04 15.88
C GLU A 65 -10.15 -8.70 16.00
N PRO A 66 -9.98 -9.79 16.78
CA PRO A 66 -8.71 -10.51 16.88
C PRO A 66 -8.18 -10.94 15.51
N TYR A 67 -6.87 -10.77 15.29
CA TYR A 67 -6.23 -11.17 14.04
C TYR A 67 -6.22 -12.70 13.87
N LYS A 68 -6.63 -13.15 12.69
CA LYS A 68 -6.60 -14.55 12.23
C LYS A 68 -5.86 -14.71 10.90
N GLY A 69 -5.83 -13.65 10.10
CA GLY A 69 -5.24 -13.64 8.76
C GLY A 69 -6.27 -13.90 7.65
N LEU A 70 -5.83 -13.68 6.41
CA LEU A 70 -6.62 -13.98 5.22
C LEU A 70 -6.79 -15.49 5.07
N THR A 71 -8.00 -15.92 4.71
CA THR A 71 -8.32 -17.34 4.43
C THR A 71 -9.01 -17.46 3.08
N THR A 72 -8.97 -18.64 2.46
CA THR A 72 -9.65 -18.87 1.18
C THR A 72 -11.09 -19.35 1.34
N ASP A 73 -11.41 -19.93 2.50
CA ASP A 73 -12.65 -20.63 2.78
C ASP A 73 -13.18 -20.40 4.21
N GLY A 74 -12.57 -19.47 4.96
CA GLY A 74 -12.89 -19.21 6.37
C GLY A 74 -12.10 -20.05 7.37
N ASN A 75 -11.32 -21.03 6.93
CA ASN A 75 -10.51 -21.88 7.80
C ASN A 75 -9.06 -21.40 7.85
N VAL A 76 -8.53 -21.23 9.06
CA VAL A 76 -7.11 -20.89 9.26
C VAL A 76 -6.25 -22.12 9.01
N VAL A 77 -5.25 -21.98 8.15
CA VAL A 77 -4.25 -23.02 7.89
C VAL A 77 -3.10 -22.86 8.90
N PRO A 78 -2.94 -23.76 9.88
CA PRO A 78 -1.84 -23.68 10.83
C PRO A 78 -0.50 -23.99 10.14
N ASP A 79 0.60 -23.49 10.72
CA ASP A 79 1.97 -23.85 10.32
C ASP A 79 2.27 -23.60 8.82
N LEU A 80 1.66 -22.56 8.24
CA LEU A 80 1.82 -22.23 6.82
C LEU A 80 3.22 -21.70 6.48
N TRP A 81 3.93 -21.16 7.48
CA TRP A 81 5.21 -20.49 7.30
C TRP A 81 6.33 -21.18 8.07
N HIS A 82 7.42 -21.48 7.36
CA HIS A 82 8.65 -21.98 7.95
C HIS A 82 9.83 -21.13 7.55
N TYR A 83 10.68 -20.82 8.53
CA TYR A 83 11.93 -20.11 8.33
C TYR A 83 12.86 -20.85 7.37
N ASP A 84 13.45 -20.11 6.44
CA ASP A 84 14.44 -20.57 5.46
C ASP A 84 15.69 -19.66 5.52
N ASP A 85 16.83 -20.24 5.87
CA ASP A 85 18.10 -19.53 6.05
C ASP A 85 18.72 -19.04 4.72
N SER A 86 18.25 -19.57 3.59
CA SER A 86 18.68 -19.14 2.25
C SER A 86 18.20 -17.74 1.88
N ALA A 87 17.35 -17.13 2.72
CA ALA A 87 16.88 -15.75 2.56
C ALA A 87 18.02 -14.73 2.53
N LYS A 88 19.06 -14.90 3.35
CA LYS A 88 20.24 -14.01 3.40
C LYS A 88 19.88 -12.51 3.40
N GLY A 89 18.85 -12.12 4.14
CA GLY A 89 18.40 -10.74 4.28
C GLY A 89 19.40 -9.85 5.04
N PRO A 90 19.27 -8.51 4.91
CA PRO A 90 20.22 -7.54 5.45
C PRO A 90 20.05 -7.28 6.95
N THR A 91 19.61 -8.28 7.73
CA THR A 91 19.16 -8.11 9.12
C THR A 91 20.17 -7.40 10.02
N ALA A 92 21.47 -7.67 9.85
CA ALA A 92 22.50 -6.99 10.64
C ALA A 92 22.51 -5.47 10.41
N ALA A 93 22.44 -5.03 9.16
CA ALA A 93 22.38 -3.61 8.82
C ALA A 93 21.05 -2.97 9.26
N MET A 94 19.95 -3.72 9.18
CA MET A 94 18.65 -3.28 9.70
C MET A 94 18.68 -3.07 11.21
N VAL A 95 19.30 -3.99 11.97
CA VAL A 95 19.44 -3.89 13.43
C VAL A 95 20.25 -2.64 13.79
N GLU A 96 21.41 -2.45 13.16
CA GLU A 96 22.25 -1.27 13.38
C GLU A 96 21.49 0.04 13.13
N ALA A 97 20.76 0.13 12.01
CA ALA A 97 19.97 1.32 11.69
C ALA A 97 18.80 1.54 12.67
N ALA A 98 18.13 0.48 13.12
CA ALA A 98 17.04 0.56 14.08
C ALA A 98 17.53 0.97 15.49
N GLU A 99 18.69 0.47 15.91
CA GLU A 99 19.33 0.90 17.16
C GLU A 99 19.76 2.37 17.11
N ALA A 100 20.30 2.82 15.98
CA ALA A 100 20.63 4.23 15.77
C ALA A 100 19.38 5.13 15.81
N LEU A 101 18.27 4.68 15.20
CA LEU A 101 16.97 5.35 15.27
C LEU A 101 16.46 5.49 16.72
N ILE A 102 16.49 4.40 17.50
CA ILE A 102 16.08 4.43 18.91
C ILE A 102 16.95 5.39 19.71
N LYS A 103 18.27 5.43 19.44
CA LYS A 103 19.21 6.32 20.11
C LYS A 103 18.99 7.80 19.76
N ALA A 104 18.54 8.11 18.55
CA ALA A 104 18.24 9.47 18.11
C ALA A 104 16.95 10.02 18.73
N ALA A 105 16.03 9.15 19.17
CA ALA A 105 14.77 9.53 19.76
C ALA A 105 14.90 9.95 21.23
N THR A 106 14.13 10.96 21.63
CA THR A 106 13.84 11.20 23.04
C THR A 106 13.03 10.04 23.62
N ALA A 107 12.97 9.92 24.96
CA ALA A 107 12.14 8.90 25.60
C ALA A 107 10.65 9.00 25.22
N LYS A 108 10.15 10.23 25.00
CA LYS A 108 8.77 10.47 24.57
C LYS A 108 8.53 10.00 23.13
N GLU A 109 9.39 10.39 22.19
CA GLU A 109 9.31 9.95 20.79
C GLU A 109 9.45 8.42 20.70
N SER A 110 10.45 7.86 21.40
CA SER A 110 10.67 6.41 21.41
C SER A 110 9.48 5.64 21.96
N THR A 111 8.75 6.19 22.94
CA THR A 111 7.53 5.56 23.44
C THR A 111 6.38 5.66 22.44
N ALA A 112 6.30 6.75 21.68
CA ALA A 112 5.22 6.99 20.72
C ALA A 112 5.26 6.02 19.52
N PHE A 113 6.43 5.55 19.09
CA PHE A 113 6.56 4.65 17.93
C PHE A 113 6.84 3.18 18.27
N ARG A 114 7.07 2.78 19.52
CA ARG A 114 7.47 1.41 19.86
C ARG A 114 6.32 0.57 20.40
N PHE A 115 6.18 -0.63 19.85
CA PHE A 115 5.12 -1.58 20.19
C PHE A 115 5.68 -3.00 20.41
N PRO A 116 4.97 -3.86 21.17
CA PRO A 116 5.24 -5.30 21.19
C PRO A 116 5.16 -5.95 19.79
N ILE A 117 5.78 -7.12 19.60
CA ILE A 117 5.79 -7.79 18.29
C ILE A 117 4.38 -8.28 17.86
N ASP A 118 3.55 -8.63 18.82
CA ASP A 118 2.17 -9.12 18.68
C ASP A 118 1.11 -8.01 18.79
N ALA A 119 1.55 -6.75 18.73
CA ALA A 119 0.69 -5.59 18.85
C ALA A 119 -0.28 -5.49 17.66
N ARG A 120 -1.53 -5.08 17.92
CA ARG A 120 -2.56 -4.93 16.88
C ARG A 120 -2.26 -3.79 15.89
N GLU A 121 -1.37 -2.88 16.28
CA GLU A 121 -0.96 -1.69 15.54
C GLU A 121 -0.24 -2.02 14.22
N TRP A 122 0.20 -3.28 14.02
CA TRP A 122 0.54 -3.79 12.68
C TRP A 122 -0.58 -3.55 11.66
N ARG A 123 -1.83 -3.58 12.11
CA ARG A 123 -3.05 -3.40 11.30
C ARG A 123 -3.64 -1.99 11.39
N ALA A 124 -2.92 -1.02 11.96
CA ALA A 124 -3.41 0.35 12.09
C ALA A 124 -3.34 1.14 10.77
N TRP A 125 -2.72 0.56 9.74
CA TRP A 125 -2.47 1.23 8.48
C TRP A 125 -3.76 1.53 7.71
N SER A 126 -3.82 2.72 7.14
CA SER A 126 -4.78 3.13 6.12
C SER A 126 -4.07 4.09 5.16
N ASN A 127 -4.46 4.08 3.89
CA ASN A 127 -3.88 4.90 2.83
C ASN A 127 -4.70 6.13 2.37
N PRO A 128 -5.87 6.51 2.93
CA PRO A 128 -6.42 7.85 2.74
C PRO A 128 -5.62 8.88 3.56
N GLU A 129 -5.59 10.14 3.12
CA GLU A 129 -5.10 11.26 3.94
C GLU A 129 -6.14 11.68 5.00
N VAL A 130 -6.52 10.72 5.84
CA VAL A 130 -7.40 10.84 7.02
C VAL A 130 -6.90 9.85 8.06
N ILE A 131 -6.52 10.35 9.23
CA ILE A 131 -6.04 9.55 10.36
C ILE A 131 -7.24 8.87 11.03
N VAL A 132 -7.46 7.60 10.67
CA VAL A 132 -8.51 6.76 11.28
C VAL A 132 -8.01 6.14 12.59
N VAL A 133 -6.77 5.63 12.60
CA VAL A 133 -6.05 5.15 13.78
C VAL A 133 -4.74 5.92 13.90
N ASP A 134 -4.56 6.68 14.99
CA ASP A 134 -3.33 7.44 15.25
C ASP A 134 -2.31 6.53 15.98
N ALA A 135 -1.67 5.62 15.24
CA ALA A 135 -0.68 4.69 15.76
C ALA A 135 0.74 5.07 15.30
N GLY A 136 1.66 5.15 16.26
CA GLY A 136 3.06 5.49 15.98
C GLY A 136 3.36 6.98 16.09
N LEU A 137 4.50 7.38 15.53
CA LEU A 137 4.91 8.78 15.43
C LEU A 137 4.94 9.19 13.96
N ARG A 138 4.34 10.34 13.62
CA ARG A 138 4.37 10.87 12.26
C ARG A 138 5.73 11.50 11.97
N LEU A 139 6.27 11.30 10.76
CA LEU A 139 7.60 11.82 10.39
C LEU A 139 7.65 13.36 10.41
N GLU A 140 6.54 14.04 10.17
CA GLU A 140 6.42 15.50 10.29
C GLU A 140 6.50 16.00 11.74
N ASP A 141 6.14 15.15 12.72
CA ASP A 141 6.26 15.42 14.15
C ASP A 141 7.68 15.09 14.70
N MET A 142 8.53 14.46 13.89
CA MET A 142 9.90 14.09 14.26
C MET A 142 10.89 15.24 14.04
N THR A 143 11.94 15.29 14.86
CA THR A 143 13.14 16.07 14.54
C THR A 143 13.77 15.60 13.23
N GLU A 144 14.50 16.49 12.54
CA GLU A 144 15.19 16.14 11.28
C GLU A 144 16.15 14.95 11.47
N THR A 145 16.89 14.91 12.58
CA THR A 145 17.79 13.79 12.90
C THR A 145 17.04 12.47 13.04
N LEU A 146 15.88 12.47 13.70
CA LEU A 146 15.08 11.26 13.87
C LEU A 146 14.47 10.79 12.54
N ARG A 147 13.99 11.73 11.72
CA ARG A 147 13.47 11.45 10.37
C ARG A 147 14.53 10.85 9.45
N GLU A 148 15.74 11.38 9.45
CA GLU A 148 16.87 10.82 8.68
C GLU A 148 17.26 9.42 9.16
N ALA A 149 17.13 9.13 10.46
CA ALA A 149 17.34 7.79 10.98
C ALA A 149 16.25 6.81 10.49
N VAL A 150 14.99 7.24 10.33
CA VAL A 150 13.94 6.42 9.69
C VAL A 150 14.31 6.13 8.23
N HIS A 151 14.74 7.15 7.47
CA HIS A 151 15.20 6.93 6.10
C HIS A 151 16.42 5.99 6.01
N THR A 152 17.32 6.04 6.98
CA THR A 152 18.46 5.12 7.08
C THR A 152 17.99 3.67 7.30
N LEU A 153 17.01 3.46 8.18
CA LEU A 153 16.39 2.15 8.38
C LEU A 153 15.68 1.64 7.11
N LEU A 154 14.95 2.51 6.39
CA LEU A 154 14.33 2.15 5.11
C LEU A 154 15.38 1.71 4.08
N LYS A 155 16.48 2.45 3.93
CA LYS A 155 17.58 2.10 3.02
C LYS A 155 18.28 0.78 3.40
N ALA A 156 18.40 0.49 4.70
CA ALA A 156 18.97 -0.76 5.18
C ALA A 156 18.04 -1.97 4.96
N SER A 157 16.74 -1.73 4.86
CA SER A 157 15.71 -2.79 4.80
C SER A 157 15.23 -3.08 3.38
N LEU A 158 15.23 -2.09 2.48
CA LEU A 158 14.73 -2.20 1.12
C LEU A 158 15.88 -2.41 0.12
N SER A 159 15.56 -2.90 -1.08
CA SER A 159 16.46 -2.75 -2.22
C SER A 159 16.64 -1.26 -2.58
N PRO A 160 17.70 -0.88 -3.31
CA PRO A 160 17.84 0.48 -3.83
C PRO A 160 16.63 0.93 -4.64
N GLU A 161 16.11 0.08 -5.53
CA GLU A 161 14.92 0.35 -6.34
C GLU A 161 13.67 0.48 -5.49
N GLY A 162 13.54 -0.37 -4.46
CA GLY A 162 12.45 -0.36 -3.49
C GLY A 162 12.41 0.91 -2.67
N TYR A 163 13.55 1.34 -2.14
CA TYR A 163 13.67 2.61 -1.42
C TYR A 163 13.31 3.79 -2.33
N GLN A 164 13.79 3.82 -3.57
CA GLN A 164 13.43 4.87 -4.52
C GLN A 164 11.94 4.88 -4.82
N LYS A 165 11.31 3.70 -5.01
CA LYS A 165 9.86 3.59 -5.22
C LYS A 165 9.06 4.18 -4.05
N VAL A 166 9.42 3.83 -2.83
CA VAL A 166 8.81 4.39 -1.60
C VAL A 166 9.04 5.90 -1.50
N ARG A 167 10.27 6.36 -1.71
CA ARG A 167 10.60 7.79 -1.63
C ARG A 167 9.87 8.61 -2.69
N THR A 168 9.76 8.10 -3.92
CA THR A 168 9.01 8.75 -5.00
C THR A 168 7.53 8.86 -4.65
N ALA A 169 6.91 7.82 -4.08
CA ALA A 169 5.52 7.90 -3.62
C ALA A 169 5.33 8.98 -2.52
N MET A 170 6.27 9.07 -1.58
CA MET A 170 6.27 10.14 -0.55
C MET A 170 6.41 11.54 -1.16
N LEU A 171 7.25 11.70 -2.19
CA LEU A 171 7.42 12.98 -2.89
C LEU A 171 6.20 13.32 -3.75
N MET A 172 5.54 12.33 -4.35
CA MET A 172 4.29 12.52 -5.08
C MET A 172 3.15 12.95 -4.16
N ASN A 173 3.12 12.42 -2.93
CA ASN A 173 2.20 12.90 -1.90
C ASN A 173 2.40 14.41 -1.64
N ALA A 174 3.65 14.84 -1.49
CA ALA A 174 3.96 16.26 -1.33
C ALA A 174 3.53 17.09 -2.54
N PHE A 175 3.79 16.59 -3.76
CA PHE A 175 3.38 17.25 -4.98
C PHE A 175 1.86 17.40 -5.08
N LEU A 176 1.09 16.37 -4.71
CA LEU A 176 -0.36 16.50 -4.62
C LEU A 176 -0.77 17.52 -3.56
N GLY A 177 0.00 17.64 -2.46
CA GLY A 177 -0.18 18.67 -1.44
C GLY A 177 -0.06 20.08 -2.00
N ASP A 178 0.94 20.29 -2.86
CA ASP A 178 1.15 21.54 -3.58
C ASP A 178 0.01 21.81 -4.57
N LEU A 179 -0.37 20.82 -5.38
CA LEU A 179 -1.45 20.95 -6.38
C LEU A 179 -2.81 21.30 -5.76
N THR A 180 -3.03 20.92 -4.50
CA THR A 180 -4.34 21.06 -3.82
C THR A 180 -4.32 22.10 -2.70
N HIS A 181 -3.18 22.77 -2.48
CA HIS A 181 -2.94 23.72 -1.38
C HIS A 181 -3.19 23.12 0.03
N LEU A 182 -2.94 21.81 0.20
CA LEU A 182 -3.14 21.05 1.44
C LEU A 182 -1.82 20.61 2.09
N THR A 183 -0.75 21.40 1.96
CA THR A 183 0.62 21.04 2.41
C THR A 183 0.76 20.77 3.91
N ASN A 184 -0.11 21.34 4.75
CA ASN A 184 -0.16 21.07 6.20
C ASN A 184 -0.78 19.72 6.57
N VAL A 185 -1.45 19.09 5.61
CA VAL A 185 -2.12 17.80 5.77
C VAL A 185 -1.35 16.72 5.00
N MET A 186 -0.88 17.06 3.80
CA MET A 186 -0.28 16.14 2.84
C MET A 186 1.06 16.69 2.37
N ASN A 187 2.13 16.11 2.89
CA ASN A 187 3.51 16.45 2.55
C ASN A 187 4.38 15.17 2.51
N ALA A 188 5.67 15.34 2.22
CA ALA A 188 6.61 14.22 2.10
C ALA A 188 6.84 13.45 3.42
N ASN A 189 6.41 14.01 4.56
CA ASN A 189 6.60 13.48 5.89
C ASN A 189 5.25 13.13 6.58
N SER A 190 4.14 13.15 5.85
CA SER A 190 2.79 12.84 6.35
C SER A 190 2.54 11.34 6.54
N TYR A 191 3.50 10.65 7.15
CA TYR A 191 3.52 9.19 7.31
C TYR A 191 3.74 8.82 8.77
N HIS A 192 2.99 7.84 9.25
CA HIS A 192 3.14 7.21 10.56
C HIS A 192 4.21 6.12 10.52
N PHE A 193 5.09 6.12 11.52
CA PHE A 193 6.09 5.09 11.73
C PHE A 193 5.85 4.34 13.04
N CYS A 194 5.84 3.01 12.97
CA CYS A 194 5.82 2.13 14.15
C CYS A 194 6.95 1.11 14.07
N LEU A 195 7.61 0.83 15.19
CA LEU A 195 8.61 -0.23 15.38
C LEU A 195 8.03 -1.29 16.32
N PHE A 196 8.10 -2.55 15.91
CA PHE A 196 7.51 -3.70 16.61
C PHE A 196 8.59 -4.65 17.11
N GLY A 197 8.49 -5.04 18.39
CA GLY A 197 9.50 -5.86 19.04
C GLY A 197 10.79 -5.09 19.34
N SER A 198 11.88 -5.84 19.55
CA SER A 198 13.21 -5.27 19.77
C SER A 198 14.13 -5.67 18.61
N PRO A 199 14.85 -4.71 17.98
CA PRO A 199 15.82 -5.03 16.94
C PRO A 199 16.77 -6.13 17.38
N SER A 200 16.87 -7.18 16.56
CA SER A 200 17.61 -8.39 16.91
C SER A 200 18.04 -9.16 15.66
N PRO A 201 19.22 -9.79 15.68
CA PRO A 201 19.65 -10.66 14.60
C PRO A 201 18.96 -12.04 14.63
N SER A 202 18.17 -12.36 15.66
CA SER A 202 17.69 -13.73 15.89
C SER A 202 16.23 -13.87 16.35
N THR A 203 15.65 -12.82 16.91
CA THR A 203 14.26 -12.80 17.38
C THR A 203 13.39 -11.96 16.44
N PRO A 204 12.08 -12.19 16.37
CA PRO A 204 11.21 -11.46 15.46
C PRO A 204 11.11 -9.98 15.86
N TRP A 205 11.21 -9.11 14.87
CA TRP A 205 10.97 -7.68 14.98
C TRP A 205 10.62 -7.11 13.61
N GLY A 206 10.21 -5.86 13.55
CA GLY A 206 9.93 -5.21 12.28
C GLY A 206 9.41 -3.80 12.48
N PHE A 207 8.93 -3.19 11.40
CA PHE A 207 8.34 -1.86 11.46
C PHE A 207 7.28 -1.71 10.38
N ASN A 208 6.41 -0.71 10.55
CA ASN A 208 5.58 -0.23 9.48
C ASN A 208 5.78 1.26 9.22
N LEU A 209 5.53 1.65 7.97
CA LEU A 209 5.45 3.03 7.52
C LEU A 209 4.20 3.15 6.66
N PHE A 210 3.25 4.00 7.05
CA PHE A 210 2.00 4.14 6.32
C PHE A 210 1.49 5.57 6.31
N GLY A 211 0.66 5.89 5.33
CA GLY A 211 0.08 7.22 5.11
C GLY A 211 -0.53 7.28 3.71
N HIS A 212 -0.87 8.48 3.25
CA HIS A 212 -1.44 8.62 1.92
C HIS A 212 -0.51 8.06 0.85
N HIS A 213 -1.06 7.21 -0.02
CA HIS A 213 -0.34 6.45 -1.04
C HIS A 213 0.67 5.38 -0.58
N LEU A 214 0.79 5.09 0.73
CA LEU A 214 1.78 4.12 1.21
C LEU A 214 1.24 3.25 2.35
N CYS A 215 1.44 1.94 2.20
CA CYS A 215 1.49 1.00 3.31
C CYS A 215 2.74 0.15 3.11
N LEU A 216 3.61 0.09 4.10
CA LEU A 216 4.80 -0.74 4.08
C LEU A 216 4.92 -1.43 5.44
N ASN A 217 4.66 -2.73 5.50
CA ASN A 217 4.95 -3.55 6.67
C ASN A 217 6.15 -4.43 6.37
N LEU A 218 7.21 -4.28 7.16
CA LEU A 218 8.41 -5.12 7.09
C LEU A 218 8.57 -5.92 8.36
N PHE A 219 8.58 -7.25 8.22
CA PHE A 219 8.82 -8.19 9.32
C PHE A 219 10.10 -8.97 9.06
N THR A 220 10.94 -9.14 10.08
CA THR A 220 12.15 -9.95 9.99
C THR A 220 12.26 -10.97 11.12
N LEU A 221 12.74 -12.16 10.78
CA LEU A 221 13.12 -13.22 11.70
C LEU A 221 14.43 -13.83 11.22
N LYS A 222 15.50 -13.68 12.00
CA LYS A 222 16.86 -14.03 11.58
C LYS A 222 17.17 -13.37 10.23
N SER A 223 17.58 -14.14 9.22
CA SER A 223 17.89 -13.66 7.87
C SER A 223 16.67 -13.52 6.95
N GLU A 224 15.47 -13.89 7.38
CA GLU A 224 14.27 -13.67 6.57
C GLU A 224 13.77 -12.25 6.75
N LEU A 225 13.40 -11.62 5.63
CA LEU A 225 12.71 -10.34 5.58
C LEU A 225 11.49 -10.51 4.68
N LEU A 226 10.34 -10.09 5.18
CA LEU A 226 9.05 -10.14 4.50
C LEU A 226 8.49 -8.73 4.41
N ALA A 227 7.91 -8.43 3.24
CA ALA A 227 7.13 -7.23 3.01
C ALA A 227 5.67 -7.65 2.82
N GLY A 228 4.76 -7.19 3.67
CA GLY A 228 3.35 -7.58 3.58
C GLY A 228 2.55 -7.34 4.87
N PRO A 229 1.34 -6.75 4.78
CA PRO A 229 0.78 -6.14 3.58
C PRO A 229 1.58 -4.89 3.17
N PHE A 230 1.59 -4.59 1.87
CA PHE A 230 2.13 -3.34 1.37
C PHE A 230 1.24 -2.80 0.23
N PHE A 231 1.26 -1.48 0.08
CA PHE A 231 0.56 -0.74 -0.95
C PHE A 231 1.42 0.46 -1.35
N ILE A 232 1.54 0.71 -2.65
CA ILE A 232 2.09 1.95 -3.19
C ILE A 232 1.08 2.46 -4.19
N GLY A 233 0.58 3.66 -3.94
CA GLY A 233 -0.28 4.41 -4.85
C GLY A 233 0.42 5.65 -5.37
N ALA A 234 -0.20 6.32 -6.33
CA ALA A 234 0.18 7.65 -6.76
C ALA A 234 -1.00 8.33 -7.44
N GLU A 235 -1.20 9.60 -7.14
CA GLU A 235 -2.19 10.47 -7.75
C GLU A 235 -1.62 11.89 -7.69
N PRO A 236 -1.14 12.48 -8.81
CA PRO A 236 -0.83 11.83 -10.09
C PRO A 236 0.37 10.86 -9.98
N ASN A 237 0.60 10.05 -11.03
CA ASN A 237 1.74 9.13 -11.16
C ASN A 237 2.98 9.74 -11.86
N LEU A 238 2.96 11.05 -12.13
CA LEU A 238 4.05 11.84 -12.69
C LEU A 238 4.12 13.19 -11.96
N ILE A 239 5.32 13.56 -11.51
CA ILE A 239 5.61 14.95 -11.11
C ILE A 239 6.08 15.68 -12.36
N ASP A 240 5.33 16.67 -12.85
CA ASP A 240 5.63 17.37 -14.10
C ASP A 240 6.23 18.77 -13.94
N GLU A 241 6.31 19.28 -12.70
CA GLU A 241 6.90 20.57 -12.38
C GLU A 241 7.68 20.57 -11.05
N GLY A 242 8.44 21.64 -10.81
CA GLY A 242 9.22 21.81 -9.59
C GLY A 242 10.53 20.98 -9.54
N PRO A 243 11.18 20.89 -8.37
CA PRO A 243 12.51 20.31 -8.22
C PRO A 243 12.56 18.79 -8.45
N ASN A 244 11.41 18.11 -8.39
CA ASN A 244 11.28 16.67 -8.58
C ASN A 244 10.63 16.31 -9.92
N ALA A 245 10.56 17.25 -10.87
CA ALA A 245 9.97 17.01 -12.18
C ALA A 245 10.64 15.83 -12.91
N GLY A 246 9.82 14.98 -13.52
CA GLY A 246 10.23 13.77 -14.22
C GLY A 246 10.21 12.50 -13.36
N LEU A 247 10.00 12.59 -12.04
CA LEU A 247 9.79 11.38 -11.22
C LEU A 247 8.44 10.73 -11.56
N GLN A 248 8.48 9.41 -11.73
CA GLN A 248 7.32 8.56 -12.05
C GLN A 248 7.34 7.28 -11.20
N VAL A 249 6.18 6.66 -11.02
CA VAL A 249 6.02 5.39 -10.28
C VAL A 249 4.89 4.57 -10.87
N LEU A 250 4.92 3.25 -10.66
CA LEU A 250 3.90 2.28 -11.09
C LEU A 250 3.78 2.04 -12.61
N ASN A 251 4.57 2.71 -13.46
CA ASN A 251 4.53 2.49 -14.92
C ASN A 251 4.90 1.05 -15.31
N LYS A 252 5.90 0.45 -14.66
CA LYS A 252 6.32 -0.93 -14.96
C LYS A 252 5.23 -1.92 -14.62
N GLU A 253 4.60 -1.75 -13.46
CA GLU A 253 3.49 -2.57 -12.98
C GLU A 253 2.30 -2.50 -13.94
N GLU A 254 1.95 -1.29 -14.37
CA GLU A 254 0.87 -1.03 -15.34
C GLU A 254 1.16 -1.68 -16.70
N GLU A 255 2.32 -1.39 -17.30
CA GLU A 255 2.71 -1.90 -18.62
C GLU A 255 2.73 -3.43 -18.63
N LEU A 256 3.35 -4.05 -17.62
CA LEU A 256 3.45 -5.50 -17.52
C LEU A 256 2.10 -6.15 -17.20
N GLY A 257 1.27 -5.54 -16.36
CA GLY A 257 -0.08 -6.02 -16.07
C GLY A 257 -0.96 -6.02 -17.33
N LEU A 258 -0.91 -4.93 -18.10
CA LEU A 258 -1.66 -4.80 -19.35
C LEU A 258 -1.14 -5.78 -20.41
N ALA A 259 0.18 -5.89 -20.57
CA ALA A 259 0.79 -6.86 -21.48
C ALA A 259 0.43 -8.31 -21.11
N PHE A 260 0.40 -8.63 -19.81
CA PHE A 260 -0.01 -9.94 -19.31
C PHE A 260 -1.46 -10.26 -19.68
N MET A 261 -2.41 -9.35 -19.43
CA MET A 261 -3.81 -9.54 -19.81
C MET A 261 -4.01 -9.65 -21.33
N LYS A 262 -3.24 -8.89 -22.12
CA LYS A 262 -3.25 -8.95 -23.59
C LYS A 262 -2.64 -10.25 -24.14
N SER A 263 -1.81 -10.95 -23.37
CA SER A 263 -1.22 -12.22 -23.77
C SER A 263 -2.20 -13.41 -23.76
N PHE A 264 -3.37 -13.25 -23.15
CA PHE A 264 -4.39 -14.29 -23.06
C PHE A 264 -5.23 -14.41 -24.34
N SER A 265 -5.56 -15.65 -24.69
CA SER A 265 -6.62 -15.94 -25.67
C SER A 265 -7.98 -15.40 -25.19
N PRO A 266 -8.97 -15.17 -26.06
CA PRO A 266 -10.29 -14.68 -25.62
C PRO A 266 -10.93 -15.54 -24.51
N PRO A 267 -10.90 -16.89 -24.55
CA PRO A 267 -11.43 -17.71 -23.45
C PRO A 267 -10.64 -17.56 -22.14
N GLN A 268 -9.30 -17.54 -22.20
CA GLN A 268 -8.44 -17.34 -21.02
C GLN A 268 -8.70 -15.96 -20.40
N ARG A 269 -8.81 -14.91 -21.23
CA ARG A 269 -9.09 -13.54 -20.77
C ARG A 269 -10.46 -13.46 -20.10
N ALA A 270 -11.48 -14.11 -20.67
CA ALA A 270 -12.81 -14.18 -20.05
C ALA A 270 -12.80 -14.87 -18.68
N GLN A 271 -11.93 -15.88 -18.47
CA GLN A 271 -11.74 -16.49 -17.15
C GLN A 271 -10.92 -15.61 -16.21
N ALA A 272 -9.87 -14.95 -16.70
CA ALA A 272 -9.01 -14.07 -15.91
C ALA A 272 -9.72 -12.79 -15.45
N THR A 273 -10.68 -12.28 -16.24
CA THR A 273 -11.50 -11.12 -15.87
C THR A 273 -12.57 -11.54 -14.86
N ILE A 274 -12.34 -11.20 -13.59
CA ILE A 274 -13.34 -11.37 -12.53
C ILE A 274 -14.55 -10.45 -12.84
N ARG A 275 -15.76 -10.97 -12.60
CA ARG A 275 -17.05 -10.40 -13.07
C ARG A 275 -17.27 -8.93 -12.67
N GLY A 276 -18.13 -8.27 -13.44
CA GLY A 276 -18.67 -6.92 -13.23
C GLY A 276 -17.96 -5.83 -14.04
N ASP A 277 -18.65 -4.73 -14.32
CA ASP A 277 -18.18 -3.70 -15.25
C ASP A 277 -17.00 -2.91 -14.66
N ILE A 278 -15.85 -2.88 -15.35
CA ILE A 278 -14.64 -2.17 -14.87
C ILE A 278 -14.90 -0.67 -14.68
N ASN A 279 -15.84 -0.11 -15.44
CA ASN A 279 -16.22 1.30 -15.33
C ASN A 279 -17.25 1.56 -14.22
N ASP A 280 -17.77 0.51 -13.58
CA ASP A 280 -18.65 0.65 -12.43
C ASP A 280 -17.84 0.92 -11.16
N ILE A 281 -17.53 2.20 -10.98
CA ILE A 281 -16.88 2.73 -9.79
C ILE A 281 -17.76 2.71 -8.54
N THR A 282 -19.08 2.51 -8.71
CA THR A 282 -20.05 2.44 -7.60
C THR A 282 -20.24 1.03 -7.04
N GLY A 283 -19.78 0.01 -7.79
CA GLY A 283 -19.97 -1.39 -7.44
C GLY A 283 -21.40 -1.92 -7.63
N ALA A 284 -22.30 -1.17 -8.25
CA ALA A 284 -23.71 -1.53 -8.45
C ALA A 284 -23.92 -2.83 -9.25
N THR A 285 -22.96 -3.21 -10.09
CA THR A 285 -22.92 -4.41 -10.93
C THR A 285 -22.06 -5.54 -10.34
N MET A 286 -21.40 -5.28 -9.20
CA MET A 286 -20.49 -6.21 -8.54
C MET A 286 -21.22 -6.95 -7.40
N PRO A 287 -20.89 -8.21 -7.12
CA PRO A 287 -21.28 -8.85 -5.88
C PRO A 287 -20.76 -8.06 -4.66
N ALA A 288 -21.52 -8.02 -3.58
CA ALA A 288 -21.21 -7.19 -2.40
C ALA A 288 -19.87 -7.53 -1.73
N ASP A 289 -19.39 -8.77 -1.87
CA ASP A 289 -18.10 -9.24 -1.37
C ASP A 289 -16.93 -8.94 -2.33
N ARG A 290 -17.18 -8.32 -3.49
CA ARG A 290 -16.19 -8.03 -4.56
C ARG A 290 -15.94 -6.56 -4.82
N TRP A 291 -16.58 -5.71 -4.04
CA TRP A 291 -16.38 -4.28 -4.11
C TRP A 291 -16.33 -3.69 -2.70
N ASN A 292 -15.45 -2.72 -2.49
CA ASN A 292 -15.32 -1.93 -1.29
C ASN A 292 -15.28 -0.44 -1.69
N PRO A 293 -15.99 0.45 -1.00
CA PRO A 293 -16.03 1.88 -1.35
C PRO A 293 -14.69 2.61 -1.25
N ALA A 294 -13.75 2.15 -0.43
CA ALA A 294 -12.41 2.72 -0.32
C ALA A 294 -11.35 1.93 -1.12
N ASP A 295 -11.50 0.60 -1.25
CA ASP A 295 -10.51 -0.26 -1.91
C ASP A 295 -10.90 -0.67 -3.34
N LEU A 296 -12.07 -0.23 -3.82
CA LEU A 296 -12.71 -0.65 -5.06
C LEU A 296 -12.74 -2.19 -5.16
N ARG A 297 -12.00 -2.77 -6.09
CA ARG A 297 -11.93 -4.23 -6.31
C ARG A 297 -10.85 -4.91 -5.46
N GLY A 298 -10.07 -4.15 -4.71
CA GLY A 298 -9.09 -4.65 -3.75
C GLY A 298 -9.79 -5.36 -2.60
N LEU A 299 -9.41 -6.61 -2.34
CA LEU A 299 -10.05 -7.42 -1.29
C LEU A 299 -9.25 -7.42 0.03
N GLY A 300 -7.96 -7.07 0.00
CA GLY A 300 -7.08 -7.01 1.18
C GLY A 300 -6.70 -5.59 1.61
N GLY A 301 -7.60 -4.63 1.43
CA GLY A 301 -7.37 -3.23 1.82
C GLY A 301 -7.32 -2.99 3.32
N ALA A 302 -7.26 -1.72 3.72
CA ALA A 302 -7.07 -1.32 5.11
C ALA A 302 -8.08 -2.00 6.05
N HIS A 303 -7.59 -2.58 7.15
CA HIS A 303 -8.39 -3.28 8.16
C HIS A 303 -9.24 -4.45 7.62
N GLN A 304 -8.92 -5.03 6.47
CA GLN A 304 -9.56 -6.23 5.93
C GLN A 304 -8.71 -7.49 6.17
N ASP A 305 -7.86 -7.47 7.19
CA ASP A 305 -6.81 -8.49 7.44
C ASP A 305 -7.33 -9.90 7.77
N ASN A 306 -8.64 -10.04 8.00
CA ASN A 306 -9.34 -11.29 8.33
C ASN A 306 -10.30 -11.75 7.21
N ARG A 307 -10.23 -11.17 6.01
CA ARG A 307 -11.17 -11.46 4.93
C ARG A 307 -11.04 -12.89 4.39
N ILE A 308 -12.16 -13.44 3.94
CA ILE A 308 -12.23 -14.65 3.15
C ILE A 308 -12.10 -14.27 1.67
N ILE A 309 -11.06 -14.73 0.99
CA ILE A 309 -10.76 -14.44 -0.41
C ILE A 309 -10.61 -15.77 -1.16
N PRO A 310 -11.68 -16.28 -1.79
CA PRO A 310 -11.62 -17.51 -2.58
C PRO A 310 -10.66 -17.39 -3.77
N PHE A 311 -10.17 -18.54 -4.23
CA PHE A 311 -9.41 -18.60 -5.48
C PHE A 311 -10.33 -18.46 -6.68
N GLU A 312 -10.00 -17.51 -7.57
CA GLU A 312 -10.76 -17.18 -8.76
C GLU A 312 -9.82 -16.76 -9.89
N GLY A 313 -10.36 -16.75 -11.11
CA GLY A 313 -9.60 -16.36 -12.30
C GLY A 313 -9.04 -17.57 -13.07
N LEU A 314 -8.10 -17.28 -13.96
CA LEU A 314 -7.39 -18.29 -14.75
C LEU A 314 -6.28 -18.92 -13.89
N PRO A 315 -6.31 -20.25 -13.63
CA PRO A 315 -5.24 -20.89 -12.88
C PRO A 315 -3.95 -20.94 -13.71
N GLY A 316 -2.80 -20.85 -13.04
CA GLY A 316 -1.48 -20.89 -13.71
C GLY A 316 -1.21 -22.20 -14.46
N SER A 317 -1.91 -23.29 -14.14
CA SER A 317 -1.87 -24.56 -14.88
C SER A 317 -2.40 -24.41 -16.31
N ASP A 318 -3.33 -23.49 -16.53
CA ASP A 318 -4.04 -23.29 -17.80
C ASP A 318 -3.37 -22.20 -18.65
N MET A 319 -2.24 -21.67 -18.17
CA MET A 319 -1.39 -20.73 -18.88
C MET A 319 -0.35 -21.45 -19.75
N THR A 320 0.05 -20.83 -20.85
CA THR A 320 1.22 -21.26 -21.62
C THR A 320 2.51 -21.02 -20.82
N PRO A 321 3.64 -21.64 -21.19
CA PRO A 321 4.93 -21.35 -20.55
C PRO A 321 5.29 -19.86 -20.58
N SER A 322 5.04 -19.15 -21.69
CA SER A 322 5.32 -17.72 -21.80
C SER A 322 4.42 -16.86 -20.92
N GLN A 323 3.15 -17.21 -20.79
CA GLN A 323 2.21 -16.55 -19.88
C GLN A 323 2.65 -16.73 -18.41
N ARG A 324 3.07 -17.93 -18.01
CA ARG A 324 3.62 -18.16 -16.66
C ARG A 324 4.89 -17.34 -16.41
N THR A 325 5.80 -17.26 -17.38
CA THR A 325 6.98 -16.41 -17.28
C THR A 325 6.58 -14.93 -17.09
N ALA A 326 5.59 -14.45 -17.84
CA ALA A 326 5.08 -13.08 -17.71
C ALA A 326 4.46 -12.83 -16.32
N LEU A 327 3.68 -13.78 -15.79
CA LEU A 327 3.14 -13.73 -14.43
C LEU A 327 4.23 -13.63 -13.36
N LEU A 328 5.25 -14.49 -13.44
CA LEU A 328 6.37 -14.47 -12.47
C LEU A 328 7.20 -13.18 -12.59
N HIS A 329 7.38 -12.66 -13.81
CA HIS A 329 8.06 -11.38 -14.02
C HIS A 329 7.29 -10.24 -13.36
N LEU A 330 5.97 -10.19 -13.54
CA LEU A 330 5.12 -9.20 -12.91
C LEU A 330 5.16 -9.30 -11.37
N ILE A 331 5.03 -10.51 -10.81
CA ILE A 331 5.16 -10.74 -9.36
C ILE A 331 6.52 -10.23 -8.86
N SER A 332 7.59 -10.47 -9.63
CA SER A 332 8.94 -9.98 -9.30
C SER A 332 9.01 -8.45 -9.28
N VAL A 333 8.32 -7.74 -10.19
CA VAL A 333 8.28 -6.26 -10.22
C VAL A 333 7.57 -5.69 -9.00
N PHE A 334 6.41 -6.24 -8.63
CA PHE A 334 5.72 -5.85 -7.38
C PHE A 334 6.59 -6.08 -6.13
N ASN A 335 7.47 -7.09 -6.15
CA ASN A 335 8.35 -7.45 -5.05
C ASN A 335 9.77 -6.89 -5.20
N GLU A 336 9.98 -5.87 -6.05
CA GLU A 336 11.25 -5.14 -6.13
C GLU A 336 11.61 -4.44 -4.83
N LEU A 337 10.65 -4.20 -3.92
CA LEU A 337 10.89 -3.66 -2.58
C LEU A 337 11.92 -4.49 -1.79
N LEU A 338 11.90 -5.81 -1.98
CA LEU A 338 12.73 -6.74 -1.23
C LEU A 338 14.19 -6.71 -1.70
N PRO A 339 15.17 -6.76 -0.78
CA PRO A 339 16.57 -7.00 -1.11
C PRO A 339 16.75 -8.33 -1.86
N ALA A 340 17.87 -8.47 -2.59
CA ALA A 340 18.09 -9.58 -3.53
C ALA A 340 17.86 -10.99 -2.94
N GLY A 341 18.38 -11.26 -1.73
CA GLY A 341 18.20 -12.55 -1.06
C GLY A 341 16.74 -12.86 -0.69
N PRO A 342 16.08 -11.99 0.11
CA PRO A 342 14.66 -12.12 0.43
C PRO A 342 13.76 -12.21 -0.81
N LYS A 343 14.03 -11.40 -1.83
CA LYS A 343 13.31 -11.46 -3.12
C LYS A 343 13.48 -12.80 -3.81
N ALA A 344 14.70 -13.33 -3.88
CA ALA A 344 14.96 -14.63 -4.51
C ALA A 344 14.25 -15.78 -3.77
N LEU A 345 14.21 -15.75 -2.44
CA LEU A 345 13.45 -16.72 -1.64
C LEU A 345 11.94 -16.59 -1.89
N PHE A 346 11.41 -15.37 -1.90
CA PHE A 346 10.01 -15.12 -2.24
C PHE A 346 9.67 -15.67 -3.63
N MET A 347 10.50 -15.39 -4.64
CA MET A 347 10.30 -15.89 -5.99
C MET A 347 10.30 -17.43 -6.06
N ARG A 348 11.18 -18.12 -5.32
CA ARG A 348 11.16 -19.59 -5.24
C ARG A 348 9.87 -20.14 -4.64
N ARG A 349 9.30 -19.44 -3.64
CA ARG A 349 8.04 -19.84 -3.00
C ARG A 349 6.83 -19.71 -3.93
N VAL A 350 6.87 -18.78 -4.89
CA VAL A 350 5.77 -18.58 -5.87
C VAL A 350 5.98 -19.33 -7.20
N ASP A 351 7.20 -19.78 -7.52
CA ASP A 351 7.57 -20.46 -8.78
C ASP A 351 7.21 -21.97 -8.83
N TRP A 352 6.33 -22.48 -7.94
CA TRP A 352 6.14 -23.92 -7.78
C TRP A 352 4.98 -24.55 -8.59
N PRO A 353 5.16 -25.72 -9.24
CA PRO A 353 4.20 -26.29 -10.19
C PRO A 353 3.08 -27.17 -9.58
N ARG A 354 2.66 -27.00 -8.32
CA ARG A 354 1.57 -27.82 -7.73
C ARG A 354 0.62 -27.02 -6.84
N GLU A 355 -0.63 -26.96 -7.29
CA GLU A 355 -1.86 -26.87 -6.48
C GLU A 355 -2.07 -25.65 -5.56
N ARG A 356 -1.32 -24.57 -5.73
CA ARG A 356 -1.63 -23.30 -5.06
C ARG A 356 -1.98 -22.25 -6.10
N HIS A 357 -3.23 -21.85 -6.10
CA HIS A 357 -3.74 -20.78 -6.93
C HIS A 357 -3.05 -19.48 -6.49
N VAL A 358 -2.32 -18.83 -7.39
CA VAL A 358 -1.83 -17.47 -7.15
C VAL A 358 -2.97 -16.54 -7.55
N ALA A 359 -3.66 -15.96 -6.58
CA ALA A 359 -4.62 -14.89 -6.83
C ALA A 359 -3.84 -13.58 -7.00
N VAL A 360 -3.67 -13.13 -8.24
CA VAL A 360 -3.20 -11.75 -8.51
C VAL A 360 -4.45 -10.90 -8.71
N LEU A 361 -4.79 -10.13 -7.68
CA LEU A 361 -5.75 -9.03 -7.82
C LEU A 361 -4.98 -7.82 -8.32
N PHE A 362 -5.22 -7.43 -9.56
CA PHE A 362 -4.85 -6.10 -10.03
C PHE A 362 -5.94 -5.13 -9.58
N PRO A 363 -5.68 -4.22 -8.64
CA PRO A 363 -6.51 -3.03 -8.56
C PRO A 363 -6.32 -2.27 -9.87
N GLY A 364 -7.37 -2.17 -10.68
CA GLY A 364 -7.37 -1.30 -11.85
C GLY A 364 -7.09 0.14 -11.43
N ALA A 365 -6.41 0.89 -12.29
CA ALA A 365 -6.29 2.33 -12.18
C ALA A 365 -7.69 2.95 -12.01
N GLN A 366 -7.81 3.95 -11.13
CA GLN A 366 -9.00 4.78 -11.10
C GLN A 366 -9.14 5.48 -12.47
N PRO A 367 -10.39 5.78 -12.91
CA PRO A 367 -10.59 6.63 -14.08
C PRO A 367 -9.82 7.95 -13.87
N GLY A 368 -8.86 8.24 -14.75
CA GLY A 368 -7.99 9.43 -14.66
C GLY A 368 -6.49 9.14 -14.65
N CYS A 369 -6.08 7.87 -14.49
CA CYS A 369 -4.75 7.39 -14.83
C CYS A 369 -4.86 6.49 -16.09
N ASP A 370 -4.76 7.14 -17.25
CA ASP A 370 -4.72 6.58 -18.61
C ASP A 370 -5.73 5.46 -18.94
N GLY A 371 -6.89 5.91 -19.43
CA GLY A 371 -7.89 5.04 -20.04
C GLY A 371 -7.44 4.52 -21.39
N ARG A 372 -6.84 3.33 -21.44
CA ARG A 372 -6.89 2.43 -22.62
C ARG A 372 -6.97 0.96 -22.20
N VAL A 373 -8.19 0.52 -21.89
CA VAL A 373 -8.54 -0.92 -21.91
C VAL A 373 -8.81 -1.36 -23.33
#